data_AF-X1KQC5-F1
#
_entry.id   AF-X1KQC5-F1
#
_cell.length_a   1.000
_cell.length_b   1.000
_cell.length_c   1.000
_cell.angle_alpha   90.00
_cell.angle_beta   90.00
_cell.angle_gamma   90.00
#
_symmetry.space_group_name_H-M   'P 1'
#
loop_
_entity.id
_entity.type
_entity.pdbx_description
1 polymer ?
#
loop_
_entity_poly.entity_id
_entity_poly.type
_entity_poly.pdbx_seq_one_letter_code
_entity_poly.pdbx_strand_id
1 'polypeptide(L)'
;MILKPNQVGTLTAILETFKIAQENKVKVVVSHRSGETYDASIAHIAVGWQLTMIKTGVLGGERLAKLNELLRISEDYHMADLRLSPYF
;
A
#
# COMPACT_ATOMS: atom_id res chain seq x y z
N MET A 1 1.80 -12.53 1.63
CA MET A 1 1.00 -12.14 2.82
C MET A 1 0.13 -10.94 2.46
N ILE A 2 -1.16 -10.99 2.82
CA ILE A 2 -2.05 -9.83 2.71
C ILE A 2 -2.05 -9.11 4.04
N LEU A 3 -1.58 -7.88 4.06
CA LEU A 3 -1.47 -7.07 5.25
C LEU A 3 -2.59 -6.03 5.25
N LYS A 4 -3.38 -6.01 6.32
CA LYS A 4 -4.51 -5.09 6.51
C LYS A 4 -4.22 -4.25 7.74
N PRO A 5 -3.74 -3.01 7.59
CA PRO A 5 -3.31 -2.16 8.71
C PRO A 5 -4.33 -2.10 9.85
N ASN A 6 -5.60 -1.95 9.48
CA ASN A 6 -6.73 -1.82 10.39
C ASN A 6 -7.05 -3.13 11.18
N GLN A 7 -6.28 -4.22 11.01
CA GLN A 7 -6.40 -5.48 11.78
C GLN A 7 -5.41 -5.61 12.93
N VAL A 8 -4.27 -4.93 12.86
CA VAL A 8 -3.17 -5.07 13.83
C VAL A 8 -3.21 -3.96 14.89
N GLY A 9 -3.82 -2.82 14.57
CA GLY A 9 -4.17 -1.76 15.53
C GLY A 9 -3.17 -0.59 15.59
N THR A 10 -1.87 -0.81 15.34
CA THR A 10 -0.86 0.27 15.35
C THR A 10 0.08 0.19 14.14
N LEU A 11 0.58 1.35 13.68
CA LEU A 11 1.57 1.41 12.59
C LEU A 11 2.86 0.67 12.93
N THR A 12 3.31 0.74 14.18
CA THR A 12 4.52 0.04 14.65
C THR A 12 4.39 -1.47 14.52
N ALA A 13 3.28 -2.05 15.00
CA ALA A 13 3.08 -3.50 14.93
C ALA A 13 2.92 -3.99 13.48
N ILE A 14 2.34 -3.17 12.61
CA ILE A 14 2.27 -3.49 11.18
C ILE A 14 3.67 -3.48 10.56
N LEU A 15 4.50 -2.48 10.90
CA LEU A 15 5.88 -2.38 10.42
C LEU A 15 6.72 -3.58 10.88
N GLU A 16 6.55 -4.04 12.12
CA GLU A 16 7.20 -5.26 12.63
C GLU A 16 6.77 -6.50 11.83
N THR A 17 5.46 -6.64 11.57
CA THR A 17 4.93 -7.74 10.75
C THR A 17 5.51 -7.71 9.33
N PHE A 18 5.63 -6.52 8.74
CA PHE A 18 6.23 -6.33 7.43
C PHE A 18 7.72 -6.72 7.42
N LYS A 19 8.50 -6.31 8.43
CA LYS A 19 9.93 -6.67 8.57
C LYS A 19 10.12 -8.18 8.66
N ILE A 20 9.34 -8.86 9.50
CA ILE A 20 9.38 -10.33 9.61
C ILE A 20 9.07 -10.98 8.25
N ALA A 21 8.08 -10.46 7.52
CA ALA A 21 7.77 -10.99 6.19
C ALA A 21 8.92 -10.77 5.19
N GLN A 22 9.60 -9.62 5.23
CA GLN A 22 10.77 -9.38 4.39
C GLN A 22 11.94 -10.32 4.71
N GLU A 23 12.27 -10.52 5.98
CA GLU A 23 13.32 -11.44 6.43
C GLU A 23 13.07 -12.87 5.92
N ASN A 24 11.81 -13.27 5.85
CA ASN A 24 11.37 -14.56 5.35
C ASN A 24 11.09 -14.58 3.83
N LYS A 25 11.45 -13.51 3.09
CA LYS A 25 11.24 -13.36 1.64
C LYS A 25 9.78 -13.54 1.21
N VAL A 26 8.84 -13.24 2.09
CA VAL A 26 7.40 -13.30 1.83
C VAL A 26 6.97 -11.98 1.18
N LYS A 27 6.47 -12.05 -0.05
CA LYS A 27 5.89 -10.87 -0.72
C LYS A 27 4.69 -10.35 0.07
N VAL A 28 4.66 -9.05 0.31
CA VAL A 28 3.58 -8.38 1.07
C VAL A 28 2.73 -7.54 0.12
N VAL A 29 1.41 -7.64 0.31
CA VAL A 29 0.42 -6.81 -0.37
C VAL A 29 -0.42 -6.12 0.68
N VAL A 30 -0.40 -4.79 0.70
CA VAL A 30 -1.31 -4.03 1.58
C VAL A 30 -2.71 -4.02 0.97
N SER A 31 -3.73 -4.20 1.80
CA SER A 31 -5.11 -4.41 1.35
C SER A 31 -6.12 -3.63 2.17
N HIS A 32 -7.16 -3.19 1.48
CA HIS A 32 -8.38 -2.64 2.07
C HIS A 32 -9.22 -3.69 2.84
N ARG A 33 -10.24 -3.22 3.54
CA ARG A 33 -11.38 -3.98 4.11
C ARG A 33 -12.66 -3.68 3.33
N SER A 34 -13.68 -4.53 3.49
CA SER A 34 -14.98 -4.39 2.81
C SER A 34 -15.77 -3.14 3.24
N GLY A 35 -15.80 -2.84 4.54
CA GLY A 35 -16.24 -1.55 5.07
C GLY A 35 -15.01 -0.67 5.31
N GLU A 36 -14.77 0.29 4.42
CA GLU A 36 -13.61 1.16 4.49
C GLU A 36 -14.08 2.60 4.69
N THR A 37 -13.16 3.55 4.68
CA THR A 37 -13.47 4.97 4.65
C THR A 37 -12.71 5.61 3.49
N TYR A 38 -12.83 6.94 3.35
CA TYR A 38 -12.04 7.71 2.39
C TYR A 38 -10.56 7.84 2.78
N ASP A 39 -10.13 7.27 3.93
CA ASP A 39 -8.71 7.21 4.30
C ASP A 39 -7.88 6.54 3.19
N ALA A 40 -6.79 7.19 2.79
CA ALA A 40 -5.89 6.71 1.75
C ALA A 40 -4.54 6.23 2.30
N SER A 41 -4.42 6.02 3.63
CA SER A 41 -3.16 5.66 4.28
C SER A 41 -2.50 4.43 3.66
N ILE A 42 -3.29 3.45 3.19
CA ILE A 42 -2.75 2.25 2.54
C ILE A 42 -2.01 2.52 1.22
N ALA A 43 -2.32 3.62 0.51
CA ALA A 43 -1.58 4.04 -0.68
C ALA A 43 -0.17 4.52 -0.31
N HIS A 44 -0.06 5.37 0.72
CA HIS A 44 1.22 5.82 1.26
C HIS A 44 2.06 4.67 1.81
N ILE A 45 1.43 3.72 2.51
CA ILE A 45 2.13 2.53 3.02
C ILE A 45 2.69 1.71 1.86
N ALA A 46 1.90 1.47 0.80
CA ALA A 46 2.36 0.71 -0.36
C ALA A 46 3.58 1.36 -1.02
N VAL A 47 3.51 2.68 -1.26
CA VAL A 47 4.59 3.43 -1.91
C VAL A 47 5.80 3.56 -1.00
N GLY A 48 5.61 3.98 0.25
CA GLY A 48 6.68 4.19 1.22
C GLY A 48 7.44 2.90 1.58
N TRP A 49 6.79 1.74 1.48
CA TRP A 49 7.44 0.43 1.67
C TRP A 49 7.84 -0.26 0.36
N GLN A 50 7.73 0.44 -0.78
CA GLN A 50 8.11 -0.04 -2.11
C GLN A 50 7.48 -1.40 -2.44
N LEU A 51 6.20 -1.57 -2.08
CA LEU A 51 5.46 -2.78 -2.40
C LEU A 51 5.14 -2.80 -3.89
N THR A 52 5.34 -3.96 -4.53
CA THR A 52 5.03 -4.14 -5.96
C THR A 52 3.52 -4.24 -6.23
N MET A 53 2.68 -4.33 -5.20
CA MET A 53 1.23 -4.51 -5.35
C MET A 53 0.46 -3.96 -4.14
N ILE A 54 -0.71 -3.38 -4.44
CA ILE A 54 -1.71 -2.93 -3.48
C ILE A 54 -3.09 -3.46 -3.89
N LYS A 55 -3.94 -3.82 -2.91
CA LYS A 55 -5.30 -4.31 -3.14
C LYS A 55 -6.34 -3.34 -2.57
N THR A 56 -6.90 -2.48 -3.43
CA THR A 56 -7.85 -1.42 -3.04
C THR A 56 -9.28 -1.62 -3.53
N GLY A 57 -9.55 -2.60 -4.40
CA GLY A 57 -10.82 -2.67 -5.13
C GLY A 57 -11.03 -1.50 -6.09
N VAL A 58 -12.12 -1.52 -6.87
CA VAL A 58 -12.34 -0.54 -7.95
C VAL A 58 -13.69 0.19 -7.91
N LEU A 59 -14.70 -0.35 -7.22
CA LEU A 59 -16.03 0.25 -7.14
C LEU A 59 -16.24 0.93 -5.78
N GLY A 60 -16.71 2.19 -5.81
CA GLY A 60 -17.06 3.00 -4.63
C GLY A 60 -16.08 4.14 -4.35
N GLY A 61 -16.59 5.26 -3.83
CA GLY A 61 -15.81 6.49 -3.58
C GLY A 61 -14.61 6.27 -2.65
N GLU A 62 -14.76 5.43 -1.63
CA GLU A 62 -13.67 5.03 -0.71
C GLU A 62 -12.50 4.35 -1.44
N ARG A 63 -12.77 3.68 -2.57
CA ARG A 63 -11.75 2.96 -3.36
C ARG A 63 -11.07 3.92 -4.30
N LEU A 64 -11.86 4.77 -4.95
CA LEU A 64 -11.36 5.87 -5.77
C LEU A 64 -10.44 6.81 -4.99
N ALA A 65 -10.74 7.11 -3.72
CA ALA A 65 -9.88 7.94 -2.89
C ALA A 65 -8.43 7.41 -2.80
N LYS A 66 -8.25 6.09 -2.66
CA LYS A 66 -6.93 5.45 -2.60
C LYS A 66 -6.23 5.44 -3.97
N LEU A 67 -7.00 5.23 -5.04
CA LEU A 67 -6.47 5.25 -6.41
C LEU A 67 -6.04 6.66 -6.82
N ASN A 68 -6.85 7.68 -6.51
CA ASN A 68 -6.52 9.08 -6.73
C ASN A 68 -5.30 9.50 -5.93
N GLU A 69 -5.16 8.99 -4.70
CA GLU A 69 -3.96 9.25 -3.91
C GLU A 69 -2.70 8.63 -4.53
N LEU A 70 -2.78 7.43 -5.10
CA LEU A 70 -1.67 6.86 -5.87
C LEU A 70 -1.31 7.72 -7.09
N LEU A 71 -2.31 8.26 -7.80
CA LEU A 71 -2.08 9.19 -8.91
C LEU A 71 -1.38 10.47 -8.42
N ARG A 72 -1.91 11.09 -7.36
CA ARG A 72 -1.34 12.29 -6.73
C ARG A 72 0.11 12.08 -6.31
N ILE A 73 0.39 10.97 -5.62
CA ILE A 73 1.76 10.57 -5.26
C ILE A 73 2.60 10.42 -6.53
N SER A 74 2.10 9.72 -7.56
CA SER A 74 2.88 9.50 -8.78
C SER A 74 3.23 10.78 -9.54
N GLU A 75 2.37 11.80 -9.48
CA GLU A 75 2.60 13.13 -10.06
C GLU A 75 3.73 13.84 -9.30
N ASP A 76 3.71 13.78 -7.96
CA ASP A 76 4.75 14.36 -7.11
C ASP A 76 6.14 13.71 -7.36
N TYR A 77 6.18 12.41 -7.67
CA TYR A 77 7.42 11.64 -7.88
C TYR A 77 7.85 11.49 -9.36
N HIS A 78 7.22 12.18 -10.32
CA HIS A 78 7.57 12.29 -11.75
C HIS A 78 8.37 11.09 -12.32
N MET A 79 7.68 10.04 -12.81
CA MET A 79 8.01 9.02 -13.88
C MET A 79 9.48 8.62 -14.23
N ALA A 80 10.50 9.02 -13.48
CA ALA A 80 11.92 8.74 -13.71
C ALA A 80 12.44 7.67 -12.73
N ASP A 81 11.94 7.64 -11.49
CA ASP A 81 12.37 6.65 -10.48
C ASP A 81 11.56 5.34 -10.52
N LEU A 82 10.33 5.35 -11.04
CA LEU A 82 9.49 4.14 -11.11
C LEU A 82 9.94 3.14 -12.19
N ARG A 83 10.81 3.55 -13.13
CA ARG A 83 11.33 2.70 -14.23
C ARG A 83 12.73 2.13 -13.96
N LEU A 84 13.41 2.55 -12.89
CA LEU A 84 14.77 2.12 -12.57
C LEU A 84 14.85 1.06 -11.46
N SER A 85 13.71 0.71 -10.84
CA SER A 85 13.65 -0.41 -9.91
C SER A 85 13.39 -1.71 -10.68
N PRO A 86 14.27 -2.73 -10.62
CA PRO A 86 14.13 -4.00 -11.35
C PRO A 86 12.97 -4.89 -10.84
N TYR A 87 12.03 -4.32 -10.09
CA TYR A 87 10.92 -4.99 -9.44
C TYR A 87 9.54 -4.48 -9.87
N PHE A 88 9.46 -3.61 -10.89
CA PHE A 88 8.25 -3.39 -11.68
C PHE A 88 8.36 -4.07 -13.04
#